data_AF-A0A844EN12-F1
#
_entry.id   AF-A0A844EN12-F1
#
_cell.length_a   1.000
_cell.length_b   1.000
_cell.length_c   1.000
_cell.angle_alpha   90.00
_cell.angle_beta   90.00
_cell.angle_gamma   90.00
#
_symmetry.space_group_name_H-M   'P 1'
#
loop_
_entity.id
_entity.type
_entity.pdbx_description
1 polymer ?
#
loop_
_entity_poly.entity_id
_entity_poly.type
_entity_poly.pdbx_seq_one_letter_code
_entity_poly.pdbx_strand_id
1 'polypeptide(L)'
;SNAVPNFNKPKSKNASATLAIMATILACFFGGITFLSYYMGIVPNSHETVLSQIGVNVFGHGIVYYILQLSTAMILAVAANTGFSAFPILAYNLAKDKFLPHAYLDKGDRLGYSNGIISLAIGAMVLIGIFGGRTNSLIPLYAVGVFIPFTLSQSGMIIHWYRNRGKNWQIKSVINFIGAFISLALVTCLFLLRFPNVWPYLIVMPILLQIFYKIHHHYVRVAEQLRVVEDETEITATHHFDGATVIVLVSGVTRVTANAISYAQSIGDYVIAMHVSFDSNPEKEHKTSEQFKKEFPDVRFVDIH
;
A
#
# COMPACT_ATOMS: atom_id res chain seq x y z
N SER A 1 3.94 -11.05 -14.66
CA SER A 1 3.46 -11.99 -13.62
C SER A 1 2.40 -11.43 -12.68
N ASN A 2 2.47 -10.16 -12.27
CA ASN A 2 1.69 -9.66 -11.13
C ASN A 2 0.18 -9.44 -11.41
N ALA A 3 -0.26 -9.51 -12.67
CA ALA A 3 -1.67 -9.34 -13.07
C ALA A 3 -2.28 -10.59 -13.74
N VAL A 4 -1.62 -11.75 -13.68
CA VAL A 4 -2.13 -13.01 -14.27
C VAL A 4 -3.53 -13.41 -13.76
N PRO A 5 -3.91 -13.17 -12.49
CA PRO A 5 -5.25 -13.48 -12.01
C PRO A 5 -6.40 -12.79 -12.78
N ASN A 6 -6.12 -11.65 -13.43
CA ASN A 6 -7.13 -10.84 -14.12
C ASN A 6 -7.49 -11.37 -15.53
N PHE A 7 -6.74 -12.36 -16.05
CA PHE A 7 -7.04 -12.93 -17.37
C PHE A 7 -8.26 -13.86 -17.33
N ASN A 8 -9.02 -13.88 -18.44
CA ASN A 8 -10.10 -14.85 -18.66
C ASN A 8 -9.54 -16.27 -18.82
N LYS A 9 -10.31 -17.27 -18.40
CA LYS A 9 -9.92 -18.69 -18.54
C LYS A 9 -9.87 -19.07 -20.03
N PRO A 10 -8.86 -19.83 -20.50
CA PRO A 10 -7.72 -20.40 -19.74
C PRO A 10 -6.62 -19.36 -19.46
N LYS A 11 -6.44 -19.02 -18.17
CA LYS A 11 -5.61 -17.86 -17.73
C LYS A 11 -4.15 -17.98 -18.15
N SER A 12 -3.55 -19.17 -17.98
CA SER A 12 -2.12 -19.40 -18.25
C SER A 12 -1.78 -19.24 -19.74
N LYS A 13 -2.61 -19.80 -20.64
CA LYS A 13 -2.39 -19.70 -22.09
C LYS A 13 -2.52 -18.26 -22.57
N ASN A 14 -3.59 -17.58 -22.14
CA ASN A 14 -3.86 -16.20 -22.56
C ASN A 14 -2.80 -15.23 -22.04
N ALA A 15 -2.39 -15.37 -20.78
CA ALA A 15 -1.34 -14.54 -20.19
C ALA A 15 0.03 -14.78 -20.86
N SER A 16 0.36 -16.05 -21.16
CA SER A 16 1.61 -16.41 -21.85
C SER A 16 1.67 -15.85 -23.27
N ALA A 17 0.60 -16.02 -24.05
CA ALA A 17 0.51 -15.50 -25.41
C ALA A 17 0.63 -13.96 -25.44
N THR A 18 -0.07 -13.28 -24.52
CA THR A 18 0.02 -11.82 -24.40
C THR A 18 1.43 -11.38 -24.05
N LEU A 19 2.09 -12.05 -23.10
CA LEU A 19 3.46 -11.74 -22.71
C LEU A 19 4.45 -11.95 -23.86
N ALA A 20 4.28 -13.00 -24.66
CA ALA A 20 5.08 -13.24 -25.86
C ALA A 20 4.92 -12.12 -26.89
N ILE A 21 3.68 -11.69 -27.18
CA ILE A 21 3.41 -10.57 -28.10
C ILE A 21 4.08 -9.28 -27.58
N MET A 22 3.91 -8.96 -26.30
CA MET A 22 4.52 -7.79 -25.68
C MET A 22 6.05 -7.83 -25.75
N ALA A 23 6.67 -8.98 -25.49
CA ALA A 23 8.11 -9.16 -25.57
C ALA A 23 8.63 -8.96 -27.01
N THR A 24 7.95 -9.52 -28.01
CA THR A 24 8.31 -9.35 -29.42
C THR A 24 8.17 -7.90 -29.88
N ILE A 25 7.08 -7.22 -29.50
CA ILE A 25 6.88 -5.80 -29.80
C ILE A 25 8.00 -4.96 -29.15
N LEU A 26 8.31 -5.21 -27.88
CA LEU A 26 9.38 -4.52 -27.18
C LEU A 26 10.74 -4.74 -27.84
N ALA A 27 11.08 -5.98 -28.20
CA ALA A 27 12.32 -6.31 -28.88
C ALA A 27 12.42 -5.61 -30.25
N CYS A 28 11.33 -5.57 -31.01
CA CYS A 28 11.25 -4.87 -32.29
C CYS A 28 11.46 -3.35 -32.13
N PHE A 29 10.73 -2.71 -31.21
CA PHE A 29 10.87 -1.26 -30.95
C PHE A 29 12.25 -0.91 -30.41
N PHE A 30 12.76 -1.67 -29.43
CA PHE A 30 14.08 -1.42 -28.84
C PHE A 30 15.19 -1.60 -29.88
N GLY A 31 15.13 -2.68 -30.67
CA GLY A 31 16.05 -2.93 -31.77
C GLY A 31 15.98 -1.84 -32.84
N GLY A 32 14.78 -1.43 -33.23
CA GLY A 32 14.56 -0.37 -34.22
C GLY A 32 15.10 0.99 -33.77
N ILE A 33 14.80 1.41 -32.54
CA ILE A 33 15.32 2.67 -31.97
C ILE A 33 16.84 2.62 -31.85
N THR A 34 17.40 1.49 -31.40
CA THR A 34 18.86 1.33 -31.27
C THR A 34 19.55 1.39 -32.63
N PHE A 35 19.01 0.69 -33.63
CA PHE A 35 19.52 0.71 -35.00
C PHE A 35 19.48 2.12 -35.60
N LEU A 36 18.36 2.82 -35.45
CA LEU A 36 18.19 4.17 -35.98
C LEU A 36 19.09 5.18 -35.27
N SER A 37 19.23 5.07 -33.95
CA SER A 37 20.17 5.88 -33.16
C SER A 37 21.61 5.68 -33.61
N TYR A 38 22.01 4.44 -33.91
CA TYR A 38 23.35 4.12 -34.40
C TYR A 38 23.56 4.64 -35.83
N TYR A 39 22.61 4.39 -36.73
CA TYR A 39 22.69 4.80 -38.14
C TYR A 39 22.74 6.32 -38.31
N MET A 40 21.96 7.06 -37.51
CA MET A 40 21.92 8.52 -37.54
C MET A 40 23.05 9.19 -36.73
N GLY A 41 23.91 8.42 -36.05
CA GLY A 41 25.02 8.97 -35.26
C GLY A 41 24.58 9.85 -34.07
N ILE A 42 23.46 9.51 -33.43
CA ILE A 42 22.86 10.32 -32.37
C ILE A 42 23.72 10.26 -31.10
N VAL A 43 24.18 11.42 -30.66
CA VAL A 43 24.97 11.57 -29.43
C VAL A 43 24.06 11.98 -28.28
N PRO A 44 24.11 11.29 -27.12
CA PRO A 44 23.30 11.67 -25.95
C PRO A 44 23.54 13.12 -25.54
N ASN A 45 22.46 13.91 -25.47
CA ASN A 45 22.47 15.28 -24.97
C ASN A 45 21.74 15.35 -23.62
N SER A 46 22.12 16.31 -22.78
CA SER A 46 21.48 16.57 -21.49
C SER A 46 20.09 17.22 -21.61
N HIS A 47 19.76 17.83 -22.75
CA HIS A 47 18.50 18.56 -22.95
C HIS A 47 17.41 17.79 -23.69
N GLU A 48 17.77 16.81 -24.51
CA GLU A 48 16.83 16.11 -25.39
C GLU A 48 17.00 14.60 -25.31
N THR A 49 15.88 13.87 -25.33
CA THR A 49 15.89 12.41 -25.35
C THR A 49 16.37 11.87 -26.70
N VAL A 50 16.92 10.66 -26.72
CA VAL A 50 17.32 9.99 -27.96
C VAL A 50 16.14 9.90 -28.94
N LEU A 51 14.94 9.60 -28.44
CA LEU A 51 13.74 9.52 -29.27
C LEU A 51 13.34 10.89 -29.85
N SER A 52 13.54 11.98 -29.10
CA SER A 52 13.37 13.35 -29.58
C SER A 52 14.30 13.64 -30.75
N GLN A 53 15.59 13.33 -30.59
CA GLN A 53 16.62 13.58 -31.60
C GLN A 53 16.37 12.77 -32.88
N ILE A 54 15.92 11.51 -32.73
CA ILE A 54 15.44 10.70 -33.87
C ILE A 54 14.26 11.39 -34.54
N GLY A 55 13.26 11.82 -33.76
CA GLY A 55 12.06 12.46 -34.27
C GLY A 55 12.36 13.71 -35.09
N VAL A 56 13.28 14.57 -34.61
CA VAL A 56 13.72 15.77 -35.34
C VAL A 56 14.47 15.40 -36.62
N ASN A 57 15.37 14.43 -36.59
CA ASN A 57 16.12 14.03 -37.79
C ASN A 57 15.25 13.38 -38.87
N VAL A 58 14.19 12.66 -38.48
CA VAL A 58 13.30 11.97 -39.44
C VAL A 58 12.18 12.89 -39.94
N PHE A 59 11.53 13.63 -39.05
CA PHE A 59 10.31 14.39 -39.37
C PHE A 59 10.49 15.92 -39.35
N GLY A 60 11.63 16.42 -38.88
CA GLY A 60 11.84 17.85 -38.62
C GLY A 60 10.98 18.39 -37.47
N HIS A 61 10.97 19.71 -37.30
CA HIS A 61 10.14 20.41 -36.32
C HIS A 61 8.71 20.64 -36.83
N GLY A 62 8.00 19.55 -37.13
CA GLY A 62 6.63 19.58 -37.67
C GLY A 62 5.56 19.12 -36.68
N ILE A 63 4.30 19.11 -37.12
CA ILE A 63 3.15 18.60 -36.35
C ILE A 63 3.39 17.14 -35.91
N VAL A 64 3.99 16.32 -36.77
CA VAL A 64 4.30 14.90 -36.48
C VAL A 64 5.27 14.75 -35.30
N TYR A 65 6.26 15.65 -35.17
CA TYR A 65 7.19 15.66 -34.04
C TYR A 65 6.46 15.92 -32.71
N TYR A 66 5.56 16.91 -32.68
CA TYR A 66 4.78 17.20 -31.48
C TYR A 66 3.81 16.07 -31.12
N ILE A 67 3.22 15.40 -32.10
CA ILE A 67 2.39 14.20 -31.87
C ILE A 67 3.23 13.08 -31.24
N LEU A 68 4.45 12.85 -31.75
CA LEU A 68 5.37 11.85 -31.21
C LEU A 68 5.77 12.16 -29.76
N GLN A 69 6.07 13.42 -29.45
CA GLN A 69 6.40 13.85 -28.09
C GLN A 69 5.22 13.71 -27.13
N LEU A 70 4.04 14.17 -27.54
CA LEU A 70 2.82 14.05 -26.75
C LEU A 70 2.47 12.59 -26.48
N SER A 71 2.58 11.73 -27.49
CA SER A 71 2.34 10.29 -27.36
C SER A 71 3.33 9.67 -26.38
N THR A 72 4.61 10.04 -26.46
CA THR A 72 5.65 9.56 -25.54
C THR A 72 5.36 9.98 -24.10
N ALA A 73 4.97 11.24 -23.89
CA ALA A 73 4.58 11.74 -22.57
C ALA A 73 3.36 11.00 -22.01
N MET A 74 2.33 10.75 -22.84
CA MET A 74 1.15 9.97 -22.42
C MET A 74 1.51 8.53 -22.04
N ILE A 75 2.38 7.87 -22.81
CA ILE A 75 2.83 6.50 -22.50
C ILE A 75 3.56 6.48 -21.14
N LEU A 76 4.44 7.44 -20.87
CA LEU A 76 5.11 7.56 -19.56
C LEU A 76 4.12 7.83 -18.42
N ALA A 77 3.08 8.64 -18.66
CA ALA A 77 2.02 8.88 -17.68
C ALA A 77 1.21 7.60 -17.38
N VAL A 78 0.87 6.82 -18.40
CA VAL A 78 0.19 5.52 -18.23
C VAL A 78 1.10 4.51 -17.50
N ALA A 79 2.40 4.52 -17.76
CA ALA A 79 3.37 3.69 -17.05
C ALA A 79 3.40 4.04 -15.54
N ALA A 80 3.40 5.33 -15.20
CA ALA A 80 3.29 5.77 -13.81
C ALA A 80 1.98 5.30 -13.16
N ASN A 81 0.84 5.45 -13.84
CA ASN A 81 -0.47 4.99 -13.37
C ASN A 81 -0.50 3.47 -13.10
N THR A 82 0.20 2.69 -13.92
CA THR A 82 0.34 1.23 -13.74
C THR A 82 1.03 0.90 -12.41
N GLY A 83 2.05 1.68 -12.00
CA GLY A 83 2.68 1.57 -10.69
C GLY A 83 1.71 1.85 -9.54
N PHE A 84 0.92 2.93 -9.64
CA PHE A 84 -0.12 3.29 -8.67
C PHE A 84 -1.25 2.27 -8.57
N SER A 85 -1.49 1.52 -9.63
CA SER A 85 -2.52 0.46 -9.66
C SER A 85 -2.00 -0.87 -9.10
N ALA A 86 -0.70 -1.15 -9.22
CA ALA A 86 -0.09 -2.41 -8.81
C ALA A 86 0.36 -2.42 -7.34
N PHE A 87 0.92 -1.31 -6.83
CA PHE A 87 1.43 -1.24 -5.45
C PHE A 87 0.38 -1.56 -4.38
N PRO A 88 -0.88 -1.08 -4.46
CA PRO A 88 -1.82 -1.35 -3.38
C PRO A 88 -2.19 -2.83 -3.25
N ILE A 89 -2.15 -3.60 -4.36
CA ILE A 89 -2.33 -5.06 -4.34
C ILE A 89 -1.16 -5.74 -3.63
N LEU A 90 0.07 -5.26 -3.86
CA LEU A 90 1.26 -5.75 -3.16
C LEU A 90 1.19 -5.45 -1.65
N ALA A 91 0.83 -4.21 -1.30
CA ALA A 91 0.69 -3.78 0.09
C ALA A 91 -0.39 -4.59 0.82
N TYR A 92 -1.52 -4.85 0.16
CA TYR A 92 -2.58 -5.72 0.69
C TYR A 92 -2.08 -7.14 0.98
N ASN A 93 -1.37 -7.78 0.04
CA ASN A 93 -0.85 -9.13 0.25
C ASN A 93 0.14 -9.18 1.42
N LEU A 94 1.00 -8.17 1.54
CA LEU A 94 1.99 -8.09 2.62
C LEU A 94 1.34 -7.77 3.99
N ALA A 95 0.27 -6.97 4.00
CA ALA A 95 -0.54 -6.71 5.20
C ALA A 95 -1.31 -7.95 5.66
N LYS A 96 -1.80 -8.77 4.71
CA LYS A 96 -2.47 -10.05 5.01
C LYS A 96 -1.55 -11.02 5.75
N ASP A 97 -0.26 -11.01 5.41
CA ASP A 97 0.78 -11.79 6.08
C ASP A 97 1.34 -11.08 7.34
N LYS A 98 0.68 -10.01 7.81
CA LYS A 98 1.03 -9.21 9.01
C LYS A 98 2.39 -8.50 8.96
N PHE A 99 2.94 -8.26 7.76
CA PHE A 99 4.18 -7.49 7.58
C PHE A 99 3.95 -5.98 7.33
N LEU A 100 2.71 -5.57 7.09
CA LEU A 100 2.27 -4.18 7.01
C LEU A 100 1.09 -3.91 7.98
N PRO A 101 0.80 -2.64 8.30
CA PRO A 101 -0.34 -2.29 9.15
C PRO A 101 -1.69 -2.79 8.60
N HIS A 102 -2.62 -3.18 9.47
CA HIS A 102 -3.95 -3.66 9.06
C HIS A 102 -4.74 -2.62 8.25
N ALA A 103 -4.43 -1.33 8.37
CA ALA A 103 -5.01 -0.27 7.54
C ALA A 103 -4.83 -0.48 6.02
N TYR A 104 -3.88 -1.31 5.58
CA TYR A 104 -3.71 -1.66 4.16
C TYR A 104 -4.62 -2.83 3.70
N LEU A 105 -5.31 -3.50 4.63
CA LEU A 105 -6.32 -4.52 4.31
C LEU A 105 -7.66 -3.88 3.93
N ASP A 106 -7.93 -2.70 4.47
CA ASP A 106 -9.18 -2.00 4.26
C ASP A 106 -9.29 -1.55 2.79
N LYS A 107 -10.36 -1.99 2.14
CA LYS A 107 -10.80 -1.43 0.87
C LYS A 107 -11.63 -0.19 1.22
N GLY A 108 -11.23 0.98 0.72
CA GLY A 108 -12.03 2.19 0.91
C GLY A 108 -13.38 2.10 0.20
N ASP A 109 -14.23 3.10 0.41
CA ASP A 109 -15.61 3.16 -0.12
C ASP A 109 -15.74 2.99 -1.64
N ARG A 110 -14.66 3.25 -2.40
CA ARG A 110 -14.59 3.03 -3.85
C ARG A 110 -13.96 1.69 -4.26
N LEU A 111 -13.89 0.71 -3.35
CA LEU A 111 -13.22 -0.59 -3.53
C LEU A 111 -11.71 -0.49 -3.83
N GLY A 112 -11.11 0.70 -3.67
CA GLY A 112 -9.68 0.97 -3.87
C GLY A 112 -8.91 0.99 -2.54
N TYR A 113 -7.70 0.46 -2.54
CA TYR A 113 -6.78 0.48 -1.40
C TYR A 113 -6.13 1.87 -1.26
N SER A 114 -6.89 2.84 -0.73
CA SER A 114 -6.49 4.27 -0.64
C SER A 114 -5.16 4.47 0.09
N ASN A 115 -4.95 3.77 1.21
CA ASN A 115 -3.72 3.85 1.99
C ASN A 115 -2.47 3.42 1.20
N GLY A 116 -2.63 2.46 0.27
CA GLY A 116 -1.56 2.07 -0.66
C GLY A 116 -1.19 3.18 -1.64
N ILE A 117 -2.19 3.83 -2.24
CA ILE A 117 -1.99 4.91 -3.21
C ILE A 117 -1.32 6.13 -2.54
N ILE A 118 -1.81 6.54 -1.37
CA ILE A 118 -1.27 7.69 -0.63
C ILE A 118 0.18 7.44 -0.23
N SER A 119 0.48 6.24 0.28
CA SER A 119 1.84 5.90 0.72
C SER A 119 2.83 5.85 -0.45
N LEU A 120 2.40 5.35 -1.62
CA LEU A 120 3.21 5.40 -2.83
C LEU A 120 3.42 6.84 -3.30
N ALA A 121 2.40 7.70 -3.23
CA ALA A 121 2.51 9.11 -3.61
C ALA A 121 3.51 9.86 -2.72
N ILE A 122 3.45 9.65 -1.40
CA ILE A 122 4.42 10.23 -0.45
C ILE A 122 5.83 9.71 -0.76
N GLY A 123 5.99 8.41 -0.96
CA GLY A 123 7.29 7.82 -1.31
C GLY A 123 7.86 8.37 -2.62
N ALA A 124 7.01 8.55 -3.63
CA ALA A 124 7.40 9.14 -4.91
C ALA A 124 7.80 10.63 -4.75
N MET A 125 7.04 11.42 -3.98
CA MET A 125 7.37 12.82 -3.70
C MET A 125 8.72 12.96 -2.99
N VAL A 126 8.97 12.13 -1.96
CA VAL A 126 10.25 12.11 -1.24
C VAL A 126 11.40 11.73 -2.19
N LEU A 127 11.22 10.69 -3.02
CA LEU A 127 12.25 10.25 -3.96
C LEU A 127 12.55 11.34 -5.02
N ILE A 128 11.51 11.96 -5.59
CA ILE A 128 11.69 13.06 -6.55
C ILE A 128 12.39 14.25 -5.89
N GLY A 129 12.03 14.58 -4.64
CA GLY A 129 12.67 15.64 -3.87
C GLY A 129 14.16 15.40 -3.61
N ILE A 130 14.55 14.18 -3.23
CA ILE A 130 15.96 13.82 -2.97
C ILE A 130 16.81 13.87 -4.24
N PHE A 131 16.29 13.35 -5.35
CA PHE A 131 17.05 13.20 -6.59
C PHE A 131 16.85 14.34 -7.60
N GLY A 132 16.01 15.34 -7.29
CA GLY A 132 15.77 16.51 -8.11
C GLY A 132 15.24 16.19 -9.51
N GLY A 133 14.49 15.09 -9.67
CA GLY A 133 13.92 14.67 -10.96
C GLY A 133 14.93 14.21 -12.03
N ARG A 134 16.20 13.96 -11.67
CA ARG A 134 17.24 13.56 -12.63
C ARG A 134 17.19 12.07 -12.96
N THR A 135 16.66 11.73 -14.13
CA THR A 135 16.52 10.34 -14.63
C THR A 135 17.83 9.54 -14.59
N ASN A 136 18.97 10.17 -14.90
CA ASN A 136 20.29 9.53 -14.91
C ASN A 136 20.69 8.89 -13.58
N SER A 137 20.21 9.44 -12.46
CA SER A 137 20.48 8.90 -11.12
C SER A 137 19.39 7.91 -10.67
N LEU A 138 18.15 8.06 -11.14
CA LEU A 138 17.05 7.16 -10.79
C LEU A 138 17.10 5.82 -11.53
N ILE A 139 17.57 5.80 -12.78
CA ILE A 139 17.56 4.58 -13.61
C ILE A 139 18.37 3.43 -12.95
N PRO A 140 19.62 3.64 -12.48
CA PRO A 140 20.36 2.57 -11.80
C PRO A 140 19.66 2.07 -10.53
N LEU A 141 19.09 2.99 -9.73
CA LEU A 141 18.38 2.64 -8.50
C LEU A 141 17.13 1.80 -8.79
N TYR A 142 16.34 2.21 -9.79
CA TYR A 142 15.19 1.45 -10.28
C TYR A 142 15.58 0.06 -10.79
N ALA A 143 16.65 -0.01 -11.59
CA ALA A 143 17.14 -1.27 -12.14
C ALA A 143 17.52 -2.26 -11.03
N VAL A 144 18.24 -1.81 -10.00
CA VAL A 144 18.55 -2.65 -8.83
C VAL A 144 17.28 -3.10 -8.10
N GLY A 145 16.31 -2.20 -7.94
CA GLY A 145 15.00 -2.51 -7.37
C GLY A 145 14.20 -3.57 -8.15
N VAL A 146 14.36 -3.68 -9.47
CA VAL A 146 13.68 -4.69 -10.30
C VAL A 146 14.48 -5.99 -10.39
N PHE A 147 15.80 -5.91 -10.57
CA PHE A 147 16.62 -7.09 -10.80
C PHE A 147 16.85 -7.92 -9.55
N ILE A 148 16.84 -7.34 -8.34
CA ILE A 148 16.95 -8.12 -7.10
C ILE A 148 15.74 -9.06 -6.90
N PRO A 149 14.48 -8.59 -6.99
CA PRO A 149 13.32 -9.47 -7.00
C PRO A 149 13.35 -10.51 -8.12
N PHE A 150 13.90 -10.18 -9.30
CA PHE A 150 14.07 -11.16 -10.36
C PHE A 150 15.07 -12.25 -9.96
N THR A 151 16.24 -11.90 -9.45
CA THR A 151 17.24 -12.85 -8.94
C THR A 151 16.65 -13.75 -7.85
N LEU A 152 15.90 -13.18 -6.90
CA LEU A 152 15.20 -13.92 -5.84
C LEU A 152 14.12 -14.85 -6.40
N SER A 153 13.30 -14.36 -7.34
CA SER A 153 12.24 -15.15 -7.96
C SER A 153 12.79 -16.32 -8.77
N GLN A 154 13.81 -16.08 -9.60
CA GLN A 154 14.47 -17.12 -10.40
C GLN A 154 15.13 -18.16 -9.48
N SER A 155 15.85 -17.71 -8.45
CA SER A 155 16.44 -18.60 -7.43
C SER A 155 15.38 -19.44 -6.70
N GLY A 156 14.26 -18.84 -6.31
CA GLY A 156 13.13 -19.56 -5.72
C GLY A 156 12.54 -20.61 -6.65
N MET A 157 12.46 -20.33 -7.95
CA MET A 157 11.99 -21.29 -8.95
C MET A 157 12.97 -22.46 -9.14
N ILE A 158 14.28 -22.24 -9.02
CA ILE A 158 15.29 -23.32 -9.05
C ILE A 158 15.04 -24.30 -7.89
N ILE A 159 14.85 -23.77 -6.67
CA ILE A 159 14.55 -24.58 -5.48
C ILE A 159 13.21 -25.32 -5.66
N HIS A 160 12.19 -24.65 -6.22
CA HIS A 160 10.89 -25.26 -6.51
C HIS A 160 11.01 -26.46 -7.46
N TRP A 161 11.75 -26.31 -8.57
CA TRP A 161 11.95 -27.42 -9.53
C TRP A 161 12.78 -28.56 -8.94
N TYR A 162 13.77 -28.23 -8.11
CA TYR A 162 14.57 -29.23 -7.40
C TYR A 162 13.73 -30.06 -6.42
N ARG A 163 12.77 -29.44 -5.72
CA ARG A 163 11.89 -30.12 -4.76
C ARG A 163 10.79 -30.96 -5.44
N ASN A 164 10.14 -30.44 -6.47
CA ASN A 164 8.97 -31.08 -7.07
C ASN A 164 9.32 -32.10 -8.19
N ARG A 165 10.57 -32.13 -8.67
CA ARG A 165 11.14 -33.10 -9.64
C ARG A 165 10.19 -33.56 -10.77
N GLY A 166 9.38 -32.64 -11.30
CA GLY A 166 8.41 -32.95 -12.35
C GLY A 166 9.05 -33.18 -13.74
N LYS A 167 8.21 -33.36 -14.76
CA LYS A 167 8.67 -33.52 -16.15
C LYS A 167 9.55 -32.33 -16.59
N ASN A 168 10.72 -32.64 -17.15
CA ASN A 168 11.73 -31.69 -17.64
C ASN A 168 12.24 -30.71 -16.58
N TRP A 169 12.27 -31.10 -15.30
CA TRP A 169 12.71 -30.21 -14.21
C TRP A 169 14.14 -29.71 -14.40
N GLN A 170 15.05 -30.54 -14.95
CA GLN A 170 16.44 -30.14 -15.20
C GLN A 170 16.54 -29.00 -16.21
N ILE A 171 15.86 -29.13 -17.37
CA ILE A 171 15.84 -28.08 -18.40
C ILE A 171 15.24 -26.79 -17.84
N LYS A 172 14.11 -26.89 -17.12
CA LYS A 172 13.48 -25.72 -16.49
C LYS A 172 14.39 -25.08 -15.44
N SER A 173 15.11 -25.88 -14.65
CA SER A 173 16.06 -25.40 -13.67
C SER A 173 17.23 -24.65 -14.33
N VAL A 174 17.79 -25.19 -15.42
CA VAL A 174 18.87 -24.53 -16.19
C VAL A 174 18.42 -23.19 -16.75
N ILE A 175 17.20 -23.10 -17.29
CA ILE A 175 16.64 -21.83 -17.79
C ILE A 175 16.53 -20.80 -16.66
N ASN A 176 15.99 -21.19 -15.50
CA ASN A 176 15.89 -20.29 -14.35
C ASN A 176 17.28 -19.93 -13.79
N PHE A 177 18.26 -20.85 -13.86
CA PHE A 177 19.64 -20.59 -13.45
C PHE A 177 20.32 -19.54 -14.33
N ILE A 178 20.19 -19.64 -15.66
CA ILE A 178 20.69 -18.62 -16.58
C ILE A 178 20.04 -17.26 -16.27
N GLY A 179 18.72 -17.24 -16.04
CA GLY A 179 18.00 -16.02 -15.66
C GLY A 179 18.49 -15.41 -14.35
N ALA A 180 18.70 -16.24 -13.32
CA ALA A 180 19.24 -15.81 -12.03
C ALA A 180 20.68 -15.28 -12.17
N PHE A 181 21.52 -15.96 -12.95
CA PHE A 181 22.90 -15.57 -13.19
C PHE A 181 22.99 -14.22 -13.92
N ILE A 182 22.24 -14.02 -15.00
CA ILE A 182 22.22 -12.76 -15.75
C ILE A 182 21.71 -11.63 -14.86
N SER A 183 20.64 -11.85 -14.09
CA SER A 183 20.08 -10.84 -13.20
C SER A 183 21.06 -10.46 -12.08
N LEU A 184 21.74 -11.45 -11.48
CA LEU A 184 22.77 -11.23 -10.48
C LEU A 184 23.97 -10.48 -11.05
N ALA A 185 24.46 -10.89 -12.23
CA ALA A 185 25.56 -10.23 -12.91
C ALA A 185 25.23 -8.76 -13.22
N LEU A 186 24.00 -8.45 -13.66
CA LEU A 186 23.54 -7.08 -13.87
C LEU A 186 23.52 -6.26 -12.59
N VAL A 187 22.97 -6.80 -11.49
CA VAL A 187 22.97 -6.12 -10.19
C VAL A 187 24.39 -5.84 -9.73
N THR A 188 25.27 -6.85 -9.76
CA THR A 188 26.68 -6.69 -9.39
C THR A 188 27.38 -5.65 -10.25
N CYS A 189 27.16 -5.67 -11.57
CA CYS A 189 27.72 -4.68 -12.49
C CYS A 189 27.24 -3.25 -12.16
N LEU A 190 25.94 -3.08 -11.86
CA LEU A 190 25.40 -1.78 -11.46
C LEU A 190 25.99 -1.30 -10.13
N PHE A 191 26.19 -2.19 -9.16
CA PHE A 191 26.84 -1.85 -7.90
C PHE A 191 28.30 -1.43 -8.10
N LEU A 192 29.05 -2.12 -8.96
CA LEU A 192 30.45 -1.80 -9.22
C LEU A 192 30.64 -0.53 -10.06
N LEU A 193 29.86 -0.36 -11.12
CA LEU A 193 30.04 0.74 -12.09
C LEU A 193 29.23 1.99 -11.76
N ARG A 194 28.13 1.88 -11.02
CA ARG A 194 27.19 2.98 -10.72
C ARG A 194 26.94 3.15 -9.22
N PHE A 195 27.89 2.77 -8.37
CA PHE A 195 27.80 2.87 -6.91
C PHE A 195 27.23 4.22 -6.40
N PRO A 196 27.64 5.40 -6.90
CA PRO A 196 27.14 6.68 -6.41
C PRO A 196 25.63 6.89 -6.60
N ASN A 197 25.00 6.17 -7.53
CA ASN A 197 23.55 6.23 -7.75
C ASN A 197 22.80 5.10 -7.03
N VAL A 198 23.51 4.02 -6.65
CA VAL A 198 22.90 2.78 -6.14
C VAL A 198 23.00 2.66 -4.62
N TRP A 199 23.99 3.31 -3.98
CA TRP A 199 24.19 3.24 -2.53
C TRP A 199 22.93 3.49 -1.67
N PRO A 200 21.93 4.33 -2.04
CA PRO A 200 20.74 4.53 -1.21
C PRO A 200 19.94 3.24 -1.03
N TYR A 201 20.01 2.32 -2.00
CA TYR A 201 19.36 1.01 -1.91
C TYR A 201 19.83 0.22 -0.69
N LEU A 202 21.14 0.26 -0.38
CA LEU A 202 21.73 -0.45 0.76
C LEU A 202 21.25 0.08 2.11
N ILE A 203 20.69 1.28 2.16
CA ILE A 203 20.15 1.88 3.38
C ILE A 203 18.63 1.69 3.44
N VAL A 204 17.94 1.99 2.35
CA VAL A 204 16.48 1.94 2.26
C VAL A 204 15.96 0.52 2.48
N MET A 205 16.60 -0.50 1.89
CA MET A 205 16.13 -1.87 2.02
C MET A 205 16.23 -2.43 3.45
N PRO A 206 17.38 -2.33 4.15
CA PRO A 206 17.45 -2.77 5.55
C PRO A 206 16.46 -2.06 6.46
N ILE A 207 16.25 -0.74 6.28
CA ILE A 207 15.27 0.01 7.07
C ILE A 207 13.85 -0.52 6.81
N LEU A 208 13.46 -0.71 5.55
CA LEU A 208 12.14 -1.26 5.20
C LEU A 208 11.93 -2.67 5.77
N LEU A 209 12.94 -3.54 5.66
CA LEU A 209 12.89 -4.88 6.22
C LEU A 209 12.73 -4.83 7.74
N GLN A 210 13.51 -3.99 8.44
CA GLN A 210 13.38 -3.82 9.88
C GLN A 210 11.98 -3.34 10.29
N ILE A 211 11.41 -2.39 9.56
CA ILE A 211 10.02 -1.93 9.80
C ILE A 211 9.05 -3.10 9.65
N PHE A 212 9.13 -3.87 8.56
CA PHE A 212 8.23 -5.01 8.34
C PHE A 212 8.36 -6.08 9.42
N TYR A 213 9.58 -6.44 9.81
CA TYR A 213 9.81 -7.41 10.90
C TYR A 213 9.32 -6.89 12.24
N LYS A 214 9.52 -5.60 12.54
CA LYS A 214 9.04 -5.00 13.80
C LYS A 214 7.51 -5.01 13.88
N ILE A 215 6.83 -4.69 12.78
CA ILE A 215 5.37 -4.76 12.68
C ILE A 215 4.88 -6.21 12.87
N HIS A 216 5.50 -7.16 12.17
CA HIS A 216 5.15 -8.57 12.29
C HIS A 216 5.33 -9.08 13.73
N HIS A 217 6.47 -8.81 14.36
CA HIS A 217 6.71 -9.18 15.76
C HIS A 217 5.74 -8.51 16.72
N HIS A 218 5.37 -7.25 16.49
CA HIS A 218 4.34 -6.58 17.29
C HIS A 218 3.00 -7.32 17.21
N TYR A 219 2.55 -7.71 16.02
CA TYR A 219 1.31 -8.46 15.88
C TYR A 219 1.37 -9.87 16.46
N VAL A 220 2.50 -10.56 16.35
CA VAL A 220 2.69 -11.87 16.98
C VAL A 220 2.57 -11.74 18.50
N ARG A 221 3.23 -10.74 19.12
CA ARG A 221 3.14 -10.48 20.57
C ARG A 221 1.72 -10.13 21.02
N VAL A 222 1.03 -9.26 20.29
CA VAL A 222 -0.36 -8.90 20.60
C VAL A 222 -1.27 -10.11 20.47
N ALA A 223 -1.09 -10.93 19.44
CA ALA A 223 -1.86 -12.16 19.27
C ALA A 223 -1.60 -13.18 20.40
N GLU A 224 -0.36 -13.26 20.88
CA GLU A 224 0.02 -14.11 22.02
C GLU A 224 -0.61 -13.61 23.34
N GLN A 225 -0.61 -12.29 23.57
CA GLN A 225 -1.22 -11.67 24.75
C GLN A 225 -2.75 -11.74 24.76
N LEU A 226 -3.39 -11.68 23.60
CA LEU A 226 -4.85 -11.75 23.45
C LEU A 226 -5.37 -13.17 23.29
N ARG A 227 -4.48 -14.17 23.19
CA ARG A 227 -4.89 -15.56 23.09
C ARG A 227 -5.48 -15.96 24.43
N VAL A 228 -6.79 -16.17 24.45
CA VAL A 228 -7.48 -16.79 25.59
C VAL A 228 -6.82 -18.15 25.79
N VAL A 229 -6.10 -18.31 26.90
CA VAL A 229 -5.53 -19.59 27.28
C VAL A 229 -6.71 -20.47 27.65
N GLU A 230 -6.92 -21.55 26.90
CA GLU A 230 -7.82 -22.66 27.22
C GLU A 230 -7.28 -23.47 28.42
N ASP A 231 -6.73 -22.80 29.44
CA ASP A 231 -6.52 -23.47 30.73
C ASP A 231 -7.89 -23.46 31.41
N GLU A 232 -8.57 -24.60 31.34
CA GLU A 232 -9.88 -24.91 31.90
C GLU A 232 -9.98 -24.70 33.44
N THR A 233 -8.98 -24.07 34.05
CA THR A 233 -8.90 -23.77 35.49
C THR A 233 -9.07 -22.29 35.81
N GLU A 234 -8.91 -21.40 34.82
CA GLU A 234 -9.15 -19.96 34.92
C GLU A 234 -9.97 -19.49 33.71
N ILE A 235 -11.12 -20.11 33.44
CA ILE A 235 -12.21 -19.36 32.81
C ILE A 235 -12.59 -18.30 33.84
N THR A 236 -11.86 -17.19 33.76
CA THR A 236 -12.11 -15.85 34.27
C THR A 236 -13.54 -15.81 34.72
N ALA A 237 -13.76 -15.73 36.04
CA ALA A 237 -15.08 -15.58 36.64
C ALA A 237 -15.86 -14.64 35.73
N THR A 238 -16.77 -15.19 34.93
CA THR A 238 -17.63 -14.40 34.08
C THR A 238 -18.49 -13.69 35.09
N HIS A 239 -18.06 -12.49 35.46
CA HIS A 239 -18.80 -11.66 36.40
C HIS A 239 -20.17 -11.55 35.77
N HIS A 240 -21.14 -12.23 36.39
CA HIS A 240 -22.54 -12.00 36.09
C HIS A 240 -22.76 -10.58 36.60
N PHE A 241 -22.65 -9.61 35.69
CA PHE A 241 -22.94 -8.24 35.99
C PHE A 241 -24.45 -8.18 36.20
N ASP A 242 -24.86 -8.17 37.47
CA ASP A 242 -26.26 -7.99 37.86
C ASP A 242 -26.63 -6.53 37.61
N GLY A 243 -27.12 -6.30 36.40
CA GLY A 243 -27.61 -5.05 35.90
C GLY A 243 -26.56 -4.07 35.38
N ALA A 244 -27.04 -3.05 34.66
CA ALA A 244 -26.21 -2.03 34.02
C ALA A 244 -26.59 -0.62 34.52
N THR A 245 -25.60 0.11 35.04
CA THR A 245 -25.76 1.54 35.33
C THR A 245 -25.50 2.34 34.06
N VAL A 246 -26.50 3.10 33.61
CA VAL A 246 -26.43 3.94 32.41
C VAL A 246 -26.39 5.40 32.83
N ILE A 247 -25.31 6.08 32.45
CA ILE A 247 -25.12 7.50 32.73
C ILE A 247 -25.50 8.28 31.48
N VAL A 248 -26.47 9.18 31.61
CA VAL A 248 -26.88 10.10 30.54
C VAL A 248 -26.35 11.48 30.87
N LEU A 249 -25.47 12.00 30.02
CA LEU A 249 -24.99 13.38 30.15
C LEU A 249 -26.08 14.34 29.66
N VAL A 250 -26.52 15.23 30.54
CA VAL A 250 -27.62 16.16 30.29
C VAL A 250 -27.09 17.58 30.38
N SER A 251 -27.24 18.37 29.31
CA SER A 251 -26.93 19.82 29.31
C SER A 251 -28.19 20.69 29.56
N GLY A 252 -29.38 20.09 29.53
CA GLY A 252 -30.65 20.78 29.72
C GLY A 252 -31.86 19.87 29.48
N VAL A 253 -33.05 20.32 29.90
CA VAL A 253 -34.30 19.58 29.70
C VAL A 253 -34.81 19.84 28.28
N THR A 254 -34.56 18.91 27.37
CA THR A 254 -35.00 18.97 25.97
C THR A 254 -35.67 17.67 25.54
N ARG A 255 -36.39 17.68 24.42
CA ARG A 255 -36.94 16.44 23.83
C ARG A 255 -35.86 15.40 23.49
N VAL A 256 -34.65 15.84 23.15
CA VAL A 256 -33.52 14.93 22.89
C VAL A 256 -33.10 14.23 24.18
N THR A 257 -33.02 14.99 25.28
CA THR A 257 -32.74 14.46 26.62
C THR A 257 -33.79 13.45 27.05
N ALA A 258 -35.07 13.75 26.84
CA ALA A 258 -36.18 12.85 27.16
C ALA A 258 -36.09 11.51 26.42
N ASN A 259 -35.81 11.55 25.12
CA ASN A 259 -35.63 10.33 24.31
C ASN A 259 -34.39 9.55 24.72
N ALA A 260 -33.29 10.23 25.07
CA ALA A 260 -32.07 9.59 25.55
C ALA A 260 -32.28 8.88 26.90
N ILE A 261 -33.03 9.49 27.82
CA ILE A 261 -33.40 8.89 29.12
C ILE A 261 -34.32 7.69 28.92
N SER A 262 -35.34 7.82 28.06
CA SER A 262 -36.26 6.72 27.76
C SER A 262 -35.51 5.53 27.14
N TYR A 263 -34.54 5.79 26.25
CA TYR A 263 -33.67 4.75 25.71
C TYR A 263 -32.78 4.14 26.82
N ALA A 264 -32.18 4.97 27.68
CA ALA A 264 -31.36 4.52 28.80
C ALA A 264 -32.13 3.62 29.78
N GLN A 265 -33.38 3.96 30.10
CA GLN A 265 -34.27 3.15 30.95
C GLN A 265 -34.67 1.82 30.29
N SER A 266 -34.59 1.72 28.96
CA SER A 266 -34.88 0.47 28.24
C SER A 266 -33.73 -0.52 28.22
N ILE A 267 -32.48 -0.05 28.46
CA ILE A 267 -31.26 -0.86 28.35
C ILE A 267 -30.55 -1.09 29.70
N GLY A 268 -30.84 -0.29 30.73
CA GLY A 268 -30.16 -0.36 32.01
C GLY A 268 -31.10 -0.29 33.20
N ASP A 269 -30.72 -0.99 34.25
CA ASP A 269 -31.49 -1.11 35.50
C ASP A 269 -31.38 0.15 36.36
N TYR A 270 -30.27 0.88 36.27
CA TYR A 270 -30.02 2.11 37.01
C TYR A 270 -29.64 3.24 36.07
N VAL A 271 -30.53 4.22 35.90
CA VAL A 271 -30.27 5.41 35.07
C VAL A 271 -29.90 6.60 35.95
N ILE A 272 -28.76 7.21 35.65
CA ILE A 272 -28.28 8.43 36.31
C ILE A 272 -28.16 9.53 35.26
N ALA A 273 -28.87 10.62 35.45
CA ALA A 273 -28.71 11.84 34.67
C ALA A 273 -27.63 12.71 35.32
N MET A 274 -26.56 12.95 34.58
CA MET A 274 -25.42 13.73 35.05
C MET A 274 -25.36 15.05 34.30
N HIS A 275 -25.43 16.15 35.04
CA HIS A 275 -25.24 17.50 34.53
C HIS A 275 -23.89 18.01 35.03
N VAL A 276 -23.13 18.65 34.13
CA VAL A 276 -21.87 19.31 34.47
C VAL A 276 -22.15 20.81 34.53
N SER A 277 -22.20 21.34 35.75
CA SER A 277 -22.25 22.77 36.02
C SER A 277 -20.86 23.38 35.79
N PHE A 278 -20.83 24.62 35.31
CA PHE A 278 -19.60 25.41 35.23
C PHE A 278 -19.64 26.62 36.18
N ASP A 279 -20.57 26.62 37.16
CA ASP A 279 -20.87 27.71 38.11
C ASP A 279 -21.11 29.09 37.47
N SER A 280 -21.29 29.12 36.16
CA SER A 280 -21.39 30.35 35.37
C SER A 280 -22.77 30.99 35.45
N ASN A 281 -23.81 30.20 35.76
CA ASN A 281 -25.16 30.70 36.03
C ASN A 281 -25.92 29.77 37.01
N PRO A 282 -25.71 29.93 38.32
CA PRO A 282 -26.27 29.05 39.35
C PRO A 282 -27.80 28.99 39.34
N GLU A 283 -28.47 30.10 38.99
CA GLU A 283 -29.94 30.13 38.92
C GLU A 283 -30.50 29.26 37.80
N LYS A 284 -29.82 29.23 36.64
CA LYS A 284 -30.26 28.45 35.49
C LYS A 284 -30.03 26.96 35.72
N GLU A 285 -28.96 26.61 36.40
CA GLU A 285 -28.62 25.24 36.77
C GLU A 285 -29.62 24.70 37.80
N HIS A 286 -29.95 25.51 38.81
CA HIS A 286 -30.99 25.16 39.77
C HIS A 286 -32.36 24.96 39.09
N LYS A 287 -32.74 25.85 38.16
CA LYS A 287 -33.97 25.70 37.35
C LYS A 287 -33.95 24.43 36.50
N THR A 288 -32.79 24.07 35.95
CA THR A 288 -32.64 22.86 35.14
C THR A 288 -32.79 21.60 35.99
N SER A 289 -32.21 21.59 37.20
CA SER A 289 -32.37 20.49 38.17
C SER A 289 -33.82 20.32 38.61
N GLU A 290 -34.49 21.42 38.97
CA GLU A 290 -35.90 21.45 39.35
C GLU A 290 -36.81 20.95 38.22
N GLN A 291 -36.60 21.46 37.01
CA GLN A 291 -37.35 21.05 35.83
C GLN A 291 -37.12 19.57 35.50
N PHE A 292 -35.88 19.09 35.65
CA PHE A 292 -35.53 17.70 35.41
C PHE A 292 -36.22 16.76 36.41
N LYS A 293 -36.17 17.08 37.71
CA LYS A 293 -36.84 16.29 38.76
C LYS A 293 -38.36 16.23 38.56
N LYS A 294 -38.96 17.29 38.00
CA LYS A 294 -40.39 17.32 37.70
C LYS A 294 -40.77 16.41 36.53
N GLU A 295 -39.91 16.31 35.52
CA GLU A 295 -40.22 15.57 34.29
C GLU A 295 -39.76 14.10 34.34
N PHE A 296 -38.72 13.79 35.11
CA PHE A 296 -38.18 12.44 35.32
C PHE A 296 -37.96 12.16 36.82
N PRO A 297 -39.03 11.99 37.62
CA PRO A 297 -38.92 11.79 39.07
C PRO A 297 -38.19 10.49 39.44
N ASP A 298 -38.28 9.48 38.57
CA ASP A 298 -37.72 8.15 38.80
C ASP A 298 -36.24 8.05 38.40
N VAL A 299 -35.64 9.13 37.88
CA VAL A 299 -34.25 9.15 37.40
C VAL A 299 -33.39 9.99 38.34
N ARG A 300 -32.31 9.39 38.85
CA ARG A 300 -31.39 10.09 39.74
C ARG A 300 -30.64 11.19 38.97
N PHE A 301 -30.89 12.44 39.31
CA PHE A 301 -30.14 13.59 38.80
C PHE A 301 -28.94 13.91 39.70
N VAL A 302 -27.75 14.02 39.12
CA VAL A 302 -26.51 14.39 39.80
C VAL A 302 -25.91 15.60 39.08
N ASP A 303 -25.74 16.69 39.82
CA ASP A 303 -25.04 17.88 39.34
C ASP A 303 -23.60 17.83 39.83
N ILE A 304 -22.65 18.01 38.92
CA ILE A 304 -21.21 18.03 39.21
C ILE A 304 -20.70 19.44 38.90
N HIS A 305 -20.09 20.07 39.90
CA HIS A 305 -19.43 21.37 39.83
C HIS A 305 -17.93 21.21 39.57
#